data_AF-A0A954BZW2-F1
#
_entry.id   AF-A0A954BZW2-F1
#
_cell.length_a   1.000
_cell.length_b   1.000
_cell.length_c   1.000
_cell.angle_alpha   90.00
_cell.angle_beta   90.00
_cell.angle_gamma   90.00
#
_symmetry.space_group_name_H-M   'P 1'
#
loop_
_entity.id
_entity.type
_entity.pdbx_description
1 polymer ?
#
loop_
_entity_poly.entity_id
_entity_poly.type
_entity_poly.pdbx_seq_one_letter_code
_entity_poly.pdbx_strand_id
1 'polypeptide(L)'
;LSWQAVFCGDPLYTPYPDAYAEKNKRYRDALLVRMVPPAEGEGVPVDETGLVLMDSVQALLQSRADAIKDQLRKNPKGALDAFNDLRFLVSGMDLGDWLSELSGPFNAELERRFDDIKKEIKDDLTNTASFEQALADWKGLPIYEELESYKAELTEDQEKEASKLVKKAQSYVKSERWLKGWSQAAEAVAHKFAASAVEAQSILDDLNKNAAAVAEMKSETDKELAQNVERAQKEFDKGKPDRAAKYLPDDWRWLYPESDQYKAALALDKKIREALAEEK
;
A
#
# COMPACT_ATOMS: atom_id res chain seq x y z
N LEU A 1 -3.87 38.57 -30.08
CA LEU A 1 -2.73 37.65 -30.26
C LEU A 1 -2.49 36.97 -28.93
N SER A 2 -2.66 35.65 -28.85
CA SER A 2 -2.20 34.92 -27.67
C SER A 2 -0.68 35.10 -27.60
N TRP A 3 -0.12 35.21 -26.39
CA TRP A 3 1.34 35.34 -26.24
C TRP A 3 2.05 34.14 -26.88
N GLN A 4 1.48 32.93 -26.85
CA GLN A 4 1.96 31.76 -27.60
C GLN A 4 2.12 32.01 -29.11
N ALA A 5 1.23 32.78 -29.75
CA ALA A 5 1.38 33.14 -31.16
C ALA A 5 2.55 34.11 -31.42
N VAL A 6 3.01 34.85 -30.40
CA VAL A 6 4.18 35.75 -30.49
C VAL A 6 5.50 34.96 -30.43
N PHE A 7 5.56 33.86 -29.67
CA PHE A 7 6.79 33.06 -29.52
C PHE A 7 6.85 31.84 -30.46
N CYS A 8 5.71 31.20 -30.72
CA CYS A 8 5.62 29.93 -31.45
C CYS A 8 5.06 30.09 -32.88
N GLY A 9 4.47 31.25 -33.20
CA GLY A 9 3.70 31.46 -34.44
C GLY A 9 2.24 31.00 -34.32
N ASP A 10 1.38 31.51 -35.21
CA ASP A 10 -0.03 31.11 -35.33
C ASP A 10 -0.20 30.13 -36.51
N PRO A 11 -0.40 28.82 -36.26
CA PRO A 11 -0.47 27.82 -37.33
C PRO A 11 -1.60 28.07 -38.35
N LEU A 12 -2.57 28.93 -38.05
CA LEU A 12 -3.66 29.30 -38.95
C LEU A 12 -3.33 30.50 -39.85
N TYR A 13 -2.23 31.22 -39.59
CA TYR A 13 -1.83 32.39 -40.37
C TYR A 13 -0.85 31.99 -41.47
N THR A 14 -1.34 31.91 -42.71
CA THR A 14 -0.49 31.78 -43.91
C THR A 14 -0.98 32.72 -45.02
N PRO A 15 -0.07 33.49 -45.66
CA PRO A 15 1.38 33.53 -45.44
C PRO A 15 1.77 34.42 -44.25
N TYR A 16 2.82 34.01 -43.53
CA TYR A 16 3.44 34.86 -42.51
C TYR A 16 4.21 36.02 -43.16
N PRO A 17 4.32 37.17 -42.48
CA PRO A 17 5.18 38.26 -42.93
C PRO A 17 6.65 37.85 -43.09
N ASP A 18 7.39 38.58 -43.92
CA ASP A 18 8.84 38.41 -44.05
C ASP A 18 9.55 38.59 -42.69
N ALA A 19 10.64 37.84 -42.47
CA ALA A 19 11.41 37.81 -41.22
C ALA A 19 10.66 37.33 -39.94
N TYR A 20 9.44 36.79 -40.06
CA TYR A 20 8.67 36.32 -38.91
C TYR A 20 9.36 35.20 -38.10
N ALA A 21 10.04 34.27 -38.78
CA ALA A 21 10.80 33.19 -38.13
C ALA A 21 12.00 33.74 -37.31
N GLU A 22 12.71 34.73 -37.84
CA GLU A 22 13.83 35.39 -37.17
C GLU A 22 13.34 36.20 -35.96
N LYS A 23 12.20 36.88 -36.11
CA LYS A 23 11.55 37.61 -35.02
C LYS A 23 11.13 36.69 -33.87
N ASN A 24 10.50 35.54 -34.16
CA ASN A 24 10.10 34.57 -33.13
C ASN A 24 11.32 33.94 -32.44
N LYS A 25 12.40 33.68 -33.20
CA LYS A 25 13.66 33.23 -32.62
C LYS A 25 14.22 34.27 -31.63
N ARG A 26 14.26 35.55 -32.00
CA ARG A 26 14.67 36.64 -31.09
C ARG A 26 13.82 36.71 -29.82
N TYR A 27 12.50 36.51 -29.94
CA TYR A 27 11.60 36.42 -28.78
C TYR A 27 11.96 35.26 -27.85
N ARG A 28 12.24 34.07 -28.39
CA ARG A 28 12.64 32.88 -27.60
C ARG A 28 14.00 33.08 -26.94
N ASP A 29 15.00 33.54 -27.69
CA ASP A 29 16.35 33.78 -27.20
C ASP A 29 16.35 34.83 -26.06
N ALA A 30 15.62 35.94 -26.23
CA ALA A 30 15.48 36.98 -25.21
C ALA A 30 14.76 36.46 -23.96
N LEU A 31 13.71 35.66 -24.14
CA LEU A 31 12.95 35.11 -23.01
C LEU A 31 13.81 34.11 -22.24
N LEU A 32 14.56 33.24 -22.91
CA LEU A 32 15.45 32.27 -22.27
C LEU A 32 16.49 32.98 -21.39
N VAL A 33 17.16 34.01 -21.91
CA VAL A 33 18.15 34.80 -21.14
C VAL A 33 17.54 35.47 -19.92
N ARG A 34 16.28 35.90 -19.99
CA ARG A 34 15.55 36.49 -18.85
C ARG A 34 15.14 35.46 -17.80
N MET A 35 14.81 34.24 -18.22
CA MET A 35 14.36 33.17 -17.32
C MET A 35 15.54 32.40 -16.70
N VAL A 36 16.66 32.29 -17.43
CA VAL A 36 17.92 31.67 -16.99
C VAL A 36 19.06 32.63 -17.31
N PRO A 37 19.36 33.60 -16.43
CA PRO A 37 20.43 34.55 -16.67
C PRO A 37 21.77 33.81 -16.74
N PRO A 38 22.59 34.05 -17.78
CA PRO A 38 23.92 33.47 -17.84
C PRO A 38 24.77 33.97 -16.68
N ALA A 39 25.78 33.17 -16.27
CA ALA A 39 26.75 33.59 -15.27
C ALA A 39 27.43 34.91 -15.68
N GLU A 40 27.82 35.72 -14.70
CA GLU A 40 28.42 37.04 -14.94
C GLU A 40 29.58 36.94 -15.95
N GLY A 41 29.41 37.56 -17.12
CA GLY A 41 30.43 37.64 -18.17
C GLY A 41 30.36 36.58 -19.28
N GLU A 42 29.42 35.63 -19.24
CA GLU A 42 29.33 34.54 -20.23
C GLU A 42 28.20 34.70 -21.26
N GLY A 43 27.38 35.76 -21.16
CA GLY A 43 26.21 35.98 -22.02
C GLY A 43 26.46 36.85 -23.25
N VAL A 44 25.92 36.44 -24.41
CA VAL A 44 25.76 37.33 -25.57
C VAL A 44 24.55 38.25 -25.31
N PRO A 45 24.70 39.58 -25.38
CA PRO A 45 23.57 40.49 -25.21
C PRO A 45 22.52 40.26 -26.31
N VAL A 46 21.27 40.03 -25.90
CA VAL A 46 20.15 39.90 -26.84
C VAL A 46 19.51 41.27 -27.08
N ASP A 47 19.35 41.66 -28.34
CA ASP A 47 18.65 42.90 -28.69
C ASP A 47 17.13 42.73 -28.51
N GLU A 48 16.61 43.37 -27.46
CA GLU A 48 15.18 43.37 -27.13
C GLU A 48 14.39 44.51 -27.79
N THR A 49 15.02 45.33 -28.63
CA THR A 49 14.37 46.47 -29.28
C THR A 49 13.16 46.03 -30.10
N GLY A 50 11.98 46.52 -29.72
CA GLY A 50 10.72 46.20 -30.41
C GLY A 50 10.11 44.85 -30.02
N LEU A 51 10.64 44.16 -29.00
CA LEU A 51 10.01 42.97 -28.42
C LEU A 51 8.97 43.40 -27.36
N VAL A 52 7.70 43.32 -27.71
CA VAL A 52 6.59 43.71 -26.82
C VAL A 52 6.18 42.50 -25.97
N LEU A 53 5.61 42.73 -24.78
CA LEU A 53 5.10 41.71 -23.85
C LEU A 53 6.16 40.88 -23.11
N MET A 54 7.46 41.13 -23.30
CA MET A 54 8.53 40.38 -22.64
C MET A 54 8.40 40.38 -21.11
N ASP A 55 8.25 41.57 -20.50
CA ASP A 55 8.11 41.71 -19.04
C ASP A 55 6.87 40.99 -18.51
N SER A 56 5.76 41.08 -19.25
CA SER A 56 4.48 40.46 -18.86
C SER A 56 4.54 38.93 -18.93
N VAL A 57 5.22 38.39 -19.94
CA VAL A 57 5.39 36.94 -20.12
C VAL A 57 6.35 36.38 -19.08
N GLN A 58 7.47 37.07 -18.83
CA GLN A 58 8.40 36.71 -17.76
C GLN A 58 7.69 36.68 -16.40
N ALA A 59 6.94 37.73 -16.05
CA ALA A 59 6.20 37.80 -14.79
C ALA A 59 5.14 36.68 -14.67
N LEU A 60 4.44 36.36 -15.76
CA LEU A 60 3.45 35.28 -15.79
C LEU A 60 4.10 33.91 -15.56
N LEU A 61 5.20 33.62 -16.26
CA LEU A 61 5.92 32.36 -16.15
C LEU A 61 6.53 32.18 -14.76
N GLN A 62 7.15 33.24 -14.22
CA GLN A 62 7.71 33.24 -12.87
C GLN A 62 6.62 33.03 -11.80
N SER A 63 5.49 33.74 -11.91
CA SER A 63 4.38 33.59 -10.98
C SER A 63 3.80 32.17 -10.99
N ARG A 64 3.72 31.53 -12.18
CA ARG A 64 3.29 30.12 -12.29
C ARG A 64 4.29 29.16 -11.68
N ALA A 65 5.59 29.37 -11.93
CA ALA A 65 6.65 28.58 -11.34
C ALA A 65 6.64 28.65 -9.80
N ASP A 66 6.47 29.86 -9.24
CA ASP A 66 6.40 30.06 -7.79
C ASP A 66 5.13 29.42 -7.20
N ALA A 67 3.98 29.53 -7.88
CA ALA A 67 2.75 28.87 -7.48
C ALA A 67 2.87 27.34 -7.48
N ILE A 68 3.57 26.75 -8.47
CA ILE A 68 3.86 25.32 -8.52
C ILE A 68 4.74 24.92 -7.33
N LYS A 69 5.81 25.67 -7.03
CA LYS A 69 6.69 25.41 -5.87
C LYS A 69 5.93 25.50 -4.53
N ASP A 70 5.05 26.48 -4.38
CA ASP A 70 4.22 26.64 -3.18
C ASP A 70 3.19 25.51 -3.04
N GLN A 71 2.60 25.08 -4.15
CA GLN A 71 1.67 23.95 -4.17
C GLN A 71 2.39 22.63 -3.92
N LEU A 72 3.64 22.46 -4.36
CA LEU A 72 4.39 21.21 -4.21
C LEU A 72 4.44 20.75 -2.75
N ARG A 73 4.53 21.70 -1.81
CA ARG A 73 4.53 21.41 -0.36
C ARG A 73 3.15 21.06 0.22
N LYS A 74 2.06 21.55 -0.38
CA LYS A 74 0.70 21.49 0.17
C LYS A 74 -0.19 20.48 -0.55
N ASN A 75 -0.11 20.45 -1.87
CA ASN A 75 -0.87 19.60 -2.79
C ASN A 75 0.04 19.22 -3.98
N PRO A 76 0.89 18.18 -3.83
CA PRO A 76 1.81 17.75 -4.87
C PRO A 76 1.12 17.32 -6.18
N LYS A 77 -0.08 16.73 -6.08
CA LYS A 77 -0.88 16.35 -7.25
C LYS A 77 -1.30 17.57 -8.07
N GLY A 78 -1.84 18.59 -7.40
CA GLY A 78 -2.16 19.86 -8.06
C GLY A 78 -0.94 20.58 -8.61
N ALA A 79 0.20 20.49 -7.91
CA ALA A 79 1.47 21.04 -8.39
C ALA A 79 1.97 20.33 -9.66
N LEU A 80 1.77 19.01 -9.75
CA LEU A 80 2.10 18.21 -10.93
C LEU A 80 1.27 18.60 -12.14
N ASP A 81 -0.05 18.69 -11.98
CA ASP A 81 -0.95 19.11 -13.05
C ASP A 81 -0.57 20.52 -13.55
N ALA A 82 -0.31 21.44 -12.61
CA ALA A 82 0.14 22.79 -12.95
C ALA A 82 1.51 22.83 -13.64
N PHE A 83 2.44 21.95 -13.26
CA PHE A 83 3.74 21.80 -13.94
C PHE A 83 3.60 21.23 -15.34
N ASN A 84 2.74 20.23 -15.55
CA ASN A 84 2.45 19.67 -16.87
C ASN A 84 1.78 20.70 -17.79
N ASP A 85 0.83 21.47 -17.26
CA ASP A 85 0.21 22.59 -17.96
C ASP A 85 1.27 23.61 -18.37
N LEU A 86 2.17 23.99 -17.45
CA LEU A 86 3.27 24.92 -17.73
C LEU A 86 4.21 24.37 -18.81
N ARG A 87 4.58 23.08 -18.72
CA ARG A 87 5.45 22.41 -19.70
C ARG A 87 4.81 22.40 -21.09
N PHE A 88 3.52 22.06 -21.18
CA PHE A 88 2.78 22.10 -22.44
C PHE A 88 2.73 23.52 -23.01
N LEU A 89 2.44 24.48 -22.15
CA LEU A 89 2.28 25.89 -22.48
C LEU A 89 3.55 26.53 -23.07
N VAL A 90 4.74 26.09 -22.63
CA VAL A 90 6.04 26.60 -23.11
C VAL A 90 6.76 25.67 -24.10
N SER A 91 6.12 24.57 -24.51
CA SER A 91 6.75 23.51 -25.33
C SER A 91 7.31 23.98 -26.68
N GLY A 92 6.84 25.11 -27.22
CA GLY A 92 7.36 25.73 -28.46
C GLY A 92 8.33 26.90 -28.24
N MET A 93 8.77 27.16 -27.00
CA MET A 93 9.56 28.35 -26.64
C MET A 93 11.03 28.04 -26.34
N ASP A 94 11.44 26.78 -26.48
CA ASP A 94 12.82 26.31 -26.21
C ASP A 94 13.33 26.63 -24.79
N LEU A 95 12.41 26.74 -23.81
CA LEU A 95 12.73 26.99 -22.40
C LEU A 95 13.10 25.69 -21.63
N GLY A 96 13.80 24.77 -22.29
CA GLY A 96 14.14 23.46 -21.71
C GLY A 96 15.01 23.56 -20.46
N ASP A 97 15.98 24.47 -20.47
CA ASP A 97 16.91 24.67 -19.35
C ASP A 97 16.19 25.26 -18.13
N TRP A 98 15.31 26.25 -18.35
CA TRP A 98 14.48 26.82 -17.28
C TRP A 98 13.52 25.80 -16.66
N LEU A 99 12.88 24.98 -17.51
CA LEU A 99 12.03 23.88 -17.02
C LEU A 99 12.84 22.85 -16.22
N SER A 100 14.12 22.68 -16.53
CA SER A 100 15.01 21.77 -15.80
C SER A 100 15.36 22.30 -14.40
N GLU A 101 15.48 23.62 -14.22
CA GLU A 101 15.61 24.22 -12.87
C GLU A 101 14.36 24.01 -12.01
N LEU A 102 13.18 23.88 -12.65
CA LEU A 102 11.94 23.57 -11.97
C LEU A 102 11.76 22.07 -11.69
N SER A 103 12.28 21.20 -12.56
CA SER A 103 12.12 19.76 -12.44
C SER A 103 12.99 19.15 -11.32
N GLY A 104 14.15 19.73 -11.00
CA GLY A 104 15.01 19.26 -9.91
C GLY A 104 14.33 19.22 -8.53
N PRO A 105 13.82 20.35 -8.01
CA PRO A 105 13.06 20.39 -6.76
C PRO A 105 11.79 19.53 -6.80
N PHE A 106 11.19 19.39 -7.98
CA PHE A 106 10.02 18.57 -8.19
C PHE A 106 10.33 17.08 -8.00
N ASN A 107 11.42 16.60 -8.61
CA ASN A 107 11.89 15.22 -8.46
C ASN A 107 12.29 14.91 -7.02
N ALA A 108 13.00 15.81 -6.34
CA ALA A 108 13.38 15.63 -4.95
C ALA A 108 12.16 15.50 -4.00
N GLU A 109 11.08 16.25 -4.23
CA GLU A 109 9.86 16.07 -3.44
C GLU A 109 9.12 14.77 -3.78
N LEU A 110 9.13 14.34 -5.06
CA LEU A 110 8.58 13.04 -5.44
C LEU A 110 9.32 11.89 -4.74
N GLU A 111 10.65 11.94 -4.70
CA GLU A 111 11.49 10.99 -3.96
C GLU A 111 11.13 10.99 -2.47
N ARG A 112 11.05 12.17 -1.85
CA ARG A 112 10.66 12.31 -0.44
C ARG A 112 9.27 11.73 -0.17
N ARG A 113 8.31 11.95 -1.06
CA ARG A 113 6.95 11.40 -0.96
C ARG A 113 6.93 9.90 -1.16
N PHE A 114 7.76 9.39 -2.07
CA PHE A 114 7.89 7.95 -2.27
C PHE A 114 8.43 7.27 -1.01
N ASP A 115 9.42 7.88 -0.36
CA ASP A 115 9.95 7.40 0.92
C ASP A 115 8.90 7.44 2.05
N ASP A 116 8.07 8.49 2.12
CA ASP A 116 6.95 8.56 3.05
C ASP A 116 5.96 7.40 2.83
N ILE A 117 5.63 7.09 1.56
CA ILE A 117 4.75 5.98 1.19
C ILE A 117 5.37 4.64 1.55
N LYS A 118 6.66 4.43 1.27
CA LYS A 118 7.40 3.22 1.68
C LYS A 118 7.34 3.01 3.19
N LYS A 119 7.46 4.10 3.96
CA LYS A 119 7.39 4.05 5.42
C LYS A 119 5.98 3.70 5.91
N GLU A 120 4.95 4.31 5.33
CA GLU A 120 3.54 4.01 5.63
C GLU A 120 3.23 2.52 5.45
N ILE A 121 3.67 1.93 4.33
CA ILE A 121 3.45 0.50 4.04
C ILE A 121 4.33 -0.40 4.90
N LYS A 122 5.52 0.05 5.30
CA LYS A 122 6.36 -0.69 6.23
C LYS A 122 5.74 -0.74 7.64
N ASP A 123 5.11 0.34 8.07
CA ASP A 123 4.42 0.42 9.36
C ASP A 123 3.11 -0.40 9.33
N ASP A 124 2.40 -0.41 8.20
CA ASP A 124 1.24 -1.28 7.94
C ASP A 124 1.20 -1.73 6.46
N LEU A 125 1.55 -3.00 6.21
CA LEU A 125 1.57 -3.63 4.89
C LEU A 125 0.23 -3.61 4.14
N THR A 126 -0.86 -3.30 4.84
CA THR A 126 -2.21 -3.21 4.29
C THR A 126 -2.63 -1.79 3.93
N ASN A 127 -1.86 -0.79 4.34
CA ASN A 127 -2.15 0.61 4.07
C ASN A 127 -1.54 1.05 2.72
N THR A 128 -2.20 0.65 1.64
CA THR A 128 -1.71 0.86 0.26
C THR A 128 -2.38 2.03 -0.47
N ALA A 129 -3.29 2.77 0.18
CA ALA A 129 -4.10 3.81 -0.47
C ALA A 129 -3.24 4.90 -1.12
N SER A 130 -2.26 5.43 -0.37
CA SER A 130 -1.32 6.44 -0.87
C SER A 130 -0.47 5.92 -2.05
N PHE A 131 -0.13 4.64 -2.03
CA PHE A 131 0.68 3.98 -3.07
C PHE A 131 -0.11 3.73 -4.36
N GLU A 132 -1.35 3.24 -4.26
CA GLU A 132 -2.22 3.05 -5.43
C GLU A 132 -2.53 4.39 -6.10
N GLN A 133 -2.74 5.44 -5.30
CA GLN A 133 -2.93 6.78 -5.83
C GLN A 133 -1.66 7.30 -6.52
N ALA A 134 -0.47 7.08 -5.95
CA ALA A 134 0.80 7.44 -6.59
C ALA A 134 1.02 6.69 -7.92
N LEU A 135 0.67 5.40 -8.00
CA LEU A 135 0.74 4.62 -9.25
C LEU A 135 -0.16 5.19 -10.36
N ALA A 136 -1.32 5.73 -10.02
CA ALA A 136 -2.18 6.38 -11.01
C ALA A 136 -1.63 7.78 -11.40
N ASP A 137 -1.26 8.56 -10.40
CA ASP A 137 -0.96 9.99 -10.56
C ASP A 137 0.44 10.26 -11.12
N TRP A 138 1.42 9.39 -10.87
CA TRP A 138 2.82 9.62 -11.25
C TRP A 138 3.21 8.92 -12.56
N LYS A 139 2.23 8.38 -13.30
CA LYS A 139 2.47 7.69 -14.57
C LYS A 139 3.15 8.62 -15.58
N GLY A 140 4.30 8.19 -16.08
CA GLY A 140 5.12 8.96 -17.04
C GLY A 140 6.11 9.93 -16.39
N LEU A 141 6.21 9.95 -15.06
CA LEU A 141 7.30 10.63 -14.34
C LEU A 141 8.55 9.74 -14.27
N PRO A 142 9.76 10.32 -14.13
CA PRO A 142 10.99 9.55 -13.99
C PRO A 142 10.96 8.52 -12.85
N ILE A 143 10.32 8.87 -11.72
CA ILE A 143 10.21 8.01 -10.54
C ILE A 143 9.21 6.86 -10.70
N TYR A 144 8.45 6.82 -11.80
CA TYR A 144 7.38 5.84 -12.00
C TYR A 144 7.92 4.41 -12.12
N GLU A 145 9.08 4.23 -12.74
CA GLU A 145 9.72 2.91 -12.85
C GLU A 145 10.07 2.34 -11.46
N GLU A 146 10.49 3.21 -10.54
CA GLU A 146 10.79 2.82 -9.16
C GLU A 146 9.52 2.46 -8.38
N LEU A 147 8.41 3.19 -8.60
CA LEU A 147 7.08 2.84 -8.07
C LEU A 147 6.63 1.46 -8.56
N GLU A 148 6.79 1.15 -9.86
CA GLU A 148 6.42 -0.15 -10.43
C GLU A 148 7.30 -1.29 -9.89
N SER A 149 8.61 -1.06 -9.74
CA SER A 149 9.51 -2.02 -9.11
C SER A 149 9.09 -2.31 -7.66
N TYR A 150 8.79 -1.27 -6.89
CA TYR A 150 8.34 -1.42 -5.51
C TYR A 150 6.96 -2.10 -5.41
N LYS A 151 6.08 -1.96 -6.40
CA LYS A 151 4.82 -2.72 -6.47
C LYS A 151 5.08 -4.23 -6.53
N ALA A 152 6.06 -4.64 -7.34
CA ALA A 152 6.43 -6.05 -7.47
C ALA A 152 7.01 -6.58 -6.15
N GLU A 153 7.89 -5.83 -5.50
CA GLU A 153 8.45 -6.17 -4.18
C GLU A 153 7.36 -6.31 -3.12
N LEU A 154 6.43 -5.35 -3.05
CA LEU A 154 5.30 -5.39 -2.11
C LEU A 154 4.41 -6.61 -2.34
N THR A 155 4.18 -6.98 -3.60
CA THR A 155 3.37 -8.17 -3.93
C THR A 155 4.05 -9.43 -3.39
N GLU A 156 5.37 -9.56 -3.56
CA GLU A 156 6.14 -10.69 -3.03
C GLU A 156 6.12 -10.73 -1.49
N ASP A 157 6.27 -9.59 -0.83
CA ASP A 157 6.23 -9.51 0.63
C ASP A 157 4.84 -9.83 1.20
N GLN A 158 3.78 -9.37 0.53
CA GLN A 158 2.40 -9.71 0.88
C GLN A 158 2.13 -11.21 0.68
N GLU A 159 2.62 -11.83 -0.41
CA GLU A 159 2.51 -13.28 -0.63
C GLU A 159 3.26 -14.11 0.42
N LYS A 160 4.46 -13.65 0.83
CA LYS A 160 5.22 -14.29 1.92
C LYS A 160 4.46 -14.22 3.24
N GLU A 161 3.86 -13.08 3.57
CA GLU A 161 3.11 -12.93 4.82
C GLU A 161 1.80 -13.72 4.79
N ALA A 162 1.09 -13.74 3.66
CA ALA A 162 -0.04 -14.64 3.43
C ALA A 162 0.35 -16.10 3.66
N SER A 163 1.47 -16.53 3.07
CA SER A 163 1.99 -17.90 3.20
C SER A 163 2.36 -18.26 4.63
N LYS A 164 2.92 -17.33 5.42
CA LYS A 164 3.18 -17.54 6.85
C LYS A 164 1.88 -17.72 7.63
N LEU A 165 0.86 -16.91 7.34
CA LEU A 165 -0.46 -17.03 7.96
C LEU A 165 -1.11 -18.38 7.63
N VAL A 166 -1.04 -18.86 6.38
CA VAL A 166 -1.49 -20.22 5.99
C VAL A 166 -0.77 -21.29 6.78
N LYS A 167 0.57 -21.26 6.80
CA LYS A 167 1.37 -22.27 7.50
C LYS A 167 1.08 -22.28 9.00
N LYS A 168 0.94 -21.09 9.59
CA LYS A 168 0.55 -20.93 11.00
C LYS A 168 -0.84 -21.55 11.23
N ALA A 169 -1.82 -21.25 10.38
CA ALA A 169 -3.15 -21.84 10.46
C ALA A 169 -3.15 -23.37 10.32
N GLN A 170 -2.41 -23.91 9.35
CA GLN A 170 -2.24 -25.36 9.12
C GLN A 170 -1.59 -26.04 10.34
N SER A 171 -0.68 -25.36 11.04
CA SER A 171 -0.04 -25.89 12.24
C SER A 171 -0.97 -25.97 13.46
N TYR A 172 -2.02 -25.15 13.51
CA TYR A 172 -2.95 -25.09 14.64
C TYR A 172 -4.10 -26.11 14.58
N VAL A 173 -4.38 -26.78 13.45
CA VAL A 173 -5.57 -27.66 13.36
C VAL A 173 -5.40 -28.90 12.46
N LYS A 174 -5.66 -30.09 13.03
CA LYS A 174 -5.74 -31.41 12.36
C LYS A 174 -7.15 -31.78 11.81
N SER A 175 -8.09 -30.83 11.73
CA SER A 175 -9.48 -31.08 11.33
C SER A 175 -9.83 -30.27 10.07
N GLU A 176 -10.31 -30.95 9.01
CA GLU A 176 -10.63 -30.39 7.68
C GLU A 176 -11.57 -29.18 7.73
N ARG A 177 -12.42 -29.09 8.77
CA ARG A 177 -13.39 -28.00 8.92
C ARG A 177 -12.73 -26.62 9.09
N TRP A 178 -11.50 -26.58 9.59
CA TRP A 178 -10.77 -25.35 9.92
C TRP A 178 -9.86 -24.86 8.80
N LEU A 179 -9.42 -25.74 7.90
CA LEU A 179 -8.55 -25.39 6.76
C LEU A 179 -9.20 -24.42 5.77
N LYS A 180 -10.52 -24.51 5.58
CA LYS A 180 -11.25 -23.75 4.55
C LYS A 180 -11.36 -22.26 4.86
N GLY A 181 -11.58 -21.88 6.13
CA GLY A 181 -11.64 -20.46 6.53
C GLY A 181 -10.28 -19.77 6.48
N TRP A 182 -9.20 -20.51 6.77
CA TRP A 182 -7.84 -19.99 6.72
C TRP A 182 -7.23 -19.97 5.31
N SER A 183 -7.61 -20.89 4.43
CA SER A 183 -7.24 -20.81 3.01
C SER A 183 -7.90 -19.60 2.34
N GLN A 184 -9.16 -19.31 2.68
CA GLN A 184 -9.87 -18.12 2.22
C GLN A 184 -9.22 -16.81 2.72
N ALA A 185 -8.76 -16.78 3.97
CA ALA A 185 -8.01 -15.65 4.52
C ALA A 185 -6.67 -15.41 3.81
N ALA A 186 -6.01 -16.46 3.36
CA ALA A 186 -4.76 -16.35 2.63
C ALA A 186 -4.94 -15.93 1.17
N GLU A 187 -5.98 -16.44 0.51
CA GLU A 187 -6.42 -15.96 -0.81
C GLU A 187 -6.79 -14.47 -0.75
N ALA A 188 -7.39 -14.00 0.35
CA ALA A 188 -7.71 -12.58 0.55
C ALA A 188 -6.46 -11.68 0.70
N VAL A 189 -5.38 -12.18 1.29
CA VAL A 189 -4.11 -11.43 1.41
C VAL A 189 -3.36 -11.42 0.08
N ALA A 190 -3.47 -12.47 -0.73
CA ALA A 190 -2.83 -12.57 -2.05
C ALA A 190 -3.47 -11.69 -3.15
N HIS A 191 -4.70 -11.19 -2.98
CA HIS A 191 -5.44 -10.48 -4.04
C HIS A 191 -5.72 -9.00 -3.76
N LYS A 192 -4.98 -8.36 -2.85
CA LYS A 192 -5.29 -7.06 -2.20
C LYS A 192 -5.10 -5.76 -3.03
N PHE A 193 -5.39 -5.75 -4.33
CA PHE A 193 -5.52 -4.50 -5.11
C PHE A 193 -7.01 -4.14 -5.32
N ALA A 194 -7.37 -2.92 -4.89
CA ALA A 194 -8.61 -2.14 -5.04
C ALA A 194 -10.02 -2.81 -4.99
N ALA A 195 -10.30 -3.94 -5.66
CA ALA A 195 -11.61 -4.59 -5.63
C ALA A 195 -11.83 -5.47 -4.39
N SER A 196 -10.75 -5.83 -3.72
CA SER A 196 -10.67 -6.89 -2.72
C SER A 196 -10.51 -6.41 -1.27
N ALA A 197 -10.42 -5.10 -1.01
CA ALA A 197 -10.32 -4.58 0.37
C ALA A 197 -11.60 -4.85 1.18
N VAL A 198 -12.76 -4.72 0.54
CA VAL A 198 -14.07 -5.04 1.14
C VAL A 198 -14.22 -6.55 1.35
N GLU A 199 -13.77 -7.36 0.40
CA GLU A 199 -13.78 -8.84 0.52
C GLU A 199 -12.78 -9.34 1.57
N ALA A 200 -11.59 -8.74 1.66
CA ALA A 200 -10.61 -9.05 2.68
C ALA A 200 -11.09 -8.66 4.08
N GLN A 201 -11.81 -7.55 4.22
CA GLN A 201 -12.44 -7.17 5.48
C GLN A 201 -13.58 -8.14 5.85
N SER A 202 -14.43 -8.51 4.89
CA SER A 202 -15.47 -9.53 5.10
C SER A 202 -14.88 -10.86 5.57
N ILE A 203 -13.74 -11.26 5.01
CA ILE A 203 -13.05 -12.50 5.35
C ILE A 203 -12.37 -12.40 6.73
N LEU A 204 -11.82 -11.24 7.10
CA LEU A 204 -11.31 -10.99 8.46
C LEU A 204 -12.43 -10.96 9.51
N ASP A 205 -13.57 -10.38 9.18
CA ASP A 205 -14.75 -10.38 10.03
C ASP A 205 -15.30 -11.79 10.23
N ASP A 206 -15.30 -12.61 9.17
CA ASP A 206 -15.68 -14.02 9.23
C ASP A 206 -14.65 -14.86 10.02
N LEU A 207 -13.36 -14.57 9.90
CA LEU A 207 -12.33 -15.16 10.77
C LEU A 207 -12.52 -14.80 12.24
N ASN A 208 -12.85 -13.54 12.55
CA ASN A 208 -13.08 -13.10 13.92
C ASN A 208 -14.35 -13.70 14.52
N LYS A 209 -15.44 -13.79 13.73
CA LYS A 209 -16.66 -14.51 14.13
C LYS A 209 -16.37 -15.99 14.37
N ASN A 210 -15.58 -16.61 13.51
CA ASN A 210 -15.16 -17.99 13.69
C ASN A 210 -14.27 -18.16 14.93
N ALA A 211 -13.34 -17.25 15.21
CA ALA A 211 -12.51 -17.27 16.42
C ALA A 211 -13.34 -17.13 17.71
N ALA A 212 -14.35 -16.25 17.71
CA ALA A 212 -15.31 -16.13 18.81
C ALA A 212 -16.14 -17.42 18.97
N ALA A 213 -16.64 -17.99 17.88
CA ALA A 213 -17.36 -19.26 17.89
C ALA A 213 -16.47 -20.44 18.34
N VAL A 214 -15.17 -20.43 18.03
CA VAL A 214 -14.18 -21.39 18.56
C VAL A 214 -14.03 -21.24 20.06
N ALA A 215 -13.92 -20.01 20.56
CA ALA A 215 -13.77 -19.76 21.98
C ALA A 215 -15.01 -20.21 22.77
N GLU A 216 -16.20 -19.95 22.24
CA GLU A 216 -17.47 -20.39 22.82
C GLU A 216 -17.60 -21.92 22.80
N MET A 217 -17.32 -22.56 21.67
CA MET A 217 -17.36 -24.02 21.56
C MET A 217 -16.28 -24.71 22.41
N LYS A 218 -15.07 -24.15 22.53
CA LYS A 218 -14.03 -24.63 23.46
C LYS A 218 -14.50 -24.52 24.91
N SER A 219 -15.17 -23.43 25.26
CA SER A 219 -15.76 -23.28 26.60
C SER A 219 -16.84 -24.32 26.87
N GLU A 220 -17.69 -24.64 25.90
CA GLU A 220 -18.71 -25.67 26.02
C GLU A 220 -18.11 -27.09 26.13
N THR A 221 -17.13 -27.42 25.29
CA THR A 221 -16.41 -28.71 25.37
C THR A 221 -15.61 -28.85 26.67
N ASP A 222 -15.02 -27.76 27.17
CA ASP A 222 -14.36 -27.76 28.49
C ASP A 222 -15.34 -27.95 29.64
N LYS A 223 -16.55 -27.39 29.56
CA LYS A 223 -17.61 -27.63 30.56
C LYS A 223 -18.08 -29.08 30.54
N GLU A 224 -18.25 -29.66 29.37
CA GLU A 224 -18.63 -31.07 29.23
C GLU A 224 -17.54 -31.99 29.76
N LEU A 225 -16.28 -31.74 29.38
CA LEU A 225 -15.13 -32.49 29.89
C LEU A 225 -14.98 -32.36 31.41
N ALA A 226 -15.16 -31.15 31.96
CA ALA A 226 -15.12 -30.94 33.41
C ALA A 226 -16.18 -31.79 34.15
N GLN A 227 -17.40 -31.88 33.62
CA GLN A 227 -18.45 -32.73 34.20
C GLN A 227 -18.08 -34.22 34.13
N ASN A 228 -17.50 -34.65 33.00
CA ASN A 228 -17.05 -36.03 32.82
C ASN A 228 -15.89 -36.38 33.76
N VAL A 229 -14.92 -35.48 33.93
CA VAL A 229 -13.82 -35.61 34.91
C VAL A 229 -14.36 -35.67 36.33
N GLU A 230 -15.30 -34.81 36.71
CA GLU A 230 -15.89 -34.80 38.05
C GLU A 230 -16.65 -36.11 38.34
N ARG A 231 -17.43 -36.62 37.38
CA ARG A 231 -18.14 -37.91 37.49
C ARG A 231 -17.17 -39.09 37.56
N ALA A 232 -16.13 -39.08 36.72
CA ALA A 232 -15.08 -40.09 36.73
C ALA A 232 -14.37 -40.11 38.09
N GLN A 233 -13.99 -38.94 38.63
CA GLN A 233 -13.30 -38.84 39.92
C GLN A 233 -14.19 -39.35 41.06
N LYS A 234 -15.48 -38.98 41.09
CA LYS A 234 -16.43 -39.44 42.11
C LYS A 234 -16.61 -40.96 42.12
N GLU A 235 -16.63 -41.61 40.95
CA GLU A 235 -16.73 -43.08 40.90
C GLU A 235 -15.38 -43.74 41.25
N PHE A 236 -14.27 -43.13 40.84
CA PHE A 236 -12.93 -43.59 41.21
C PHE A 236 -12.70 -43.54 42.73
N ASP A 237 -13.08 -42.44 43.39
CA ASP A 237 -12.97 -42.26 44.85
C ASP A 237 -13.85 -43.24 45.64
N LYS A 238 -14.91 -43.78 45.03
CA LYS A 238 -15.74 -44.85 45.59
C LYS A 238 -15.14 -46.25 45.40
N GLY A 239 -13.93 -46.34 44.84
CA GLY A 239 -13.27 -47.60 44.51
C GLY A 239 -13.93 -48.35 43.35
N LYS A 240 -14.51 -47.64 42.38
CA LYS A 240 -15.16 -48.24 41.19
C LYS A 240 -14.49 -47.78 39.90
N PRO A 241 -13.25 -48.24 39.62
CA PRO A 241 -12.48 -47.79 38.46
C PRO A 241 -13.13 -48.19 37.12
N ASP A 242 -13.87 -49.30 37.09
CA ASP A 242 -14.67 -49.77 35.95
C ASP A 242 -15.79 -48.79 35.55
N ARG A 243 -16.43 -48.16 36.54
CA ARG A 243 -17.46 -47.14 36.32
C ARG A 243 -16.86 -45.79 35.98
N ALA A 244 -15.71 -45.45 36.57
CA ALA A 244 -14.98 -44.24 36.26
C ALA A 244 -14.54 -44.21 34.78
N ALA A 245 -14.06 -45.33 34.25
CA ALA A 245 -13.64 -45.47 32.86
C ALA A 245 -14.76 -45.20 31.83
N LYS A 246 -16.03 -45.37 32.20
CA LYS A 246 -17.16 -45.07 31.30
C LYS A 246 -17.33 -43.58 31.00
N TYR A 247 -16.85 -42.72 31.91
CA TYR A 247 -16.90 -41.27 31.73
C TYR A 247 -15.67 -40.72 31.00
N LEU A 248 -14.60 -41.52 30.85
CA LEU A 248 -13.39 -41.23 30.07
C LEU A 248 -13.07 -42.41 29.14
N PRO A 249 -13.90 -42.65 28.09
CA PRO A 249 -13.72 -43.78 27.15
C PRO A 249 -12.45 -43.65 26.30
N ASP A 250 -11.92 -44.74 25.75
CA ASP A 250 -10.59 -44.73 25.08
C ASP A 250 -10.37 -43.68 23.99
N ASP A 251 -11.44 -43.19 23.38
CA ASP A 251 -11.43 -42.17 22.34
C ASP A 251 -11.56 -40.73 22.86
N TRP A 252 -11.77 -40.52 24.16
CA TRP A 252 -12.01 -39.20 24.76
C TRP A 252 -10.92 -38.19 24.39
N ARG A 253 -9.66 -38.64 24.29
CA ARG A 253 -8.51 -37.79 23.92
C ARG A 253 -8.59 -37.20 22.51
N TRP A 254 -9.39 -37.81 21.62
CA TRP A 254 -9.62 -37.33 20.26
C TRP A 254 -10.86 -36.43 20.15
N LEU A 255 -11.72 -36.46 21.17
CA LEU A 255 -13.00 -35.73 21.19
C LEU A 255 -12.86 -34.34 21.80
N TYR A 256 -11.90 -34.14 22.71
CA TYR A 256 -11.72 -32.88 23.43
C TYR A 256 -10.38 -32.20 23.11
N PRO A 257 -10.37 -30.87 22.89
CA PRO A 257 -9.13 -30.12 22.66
C PRO A 257 -8.27 -30.03 23.92
N GLU A 258 -6.96 -29.75 23.76
CA GLU A 258 -6.07 -29.53 24.89
C GLU A 258 -6.45 -28.27 25.68
N SER A 259 -6.82 -28.48 26.95
CA SER A 259 -7.16 -27.47 27.95
C SER A 259 -6.64 -27.88 29.34
N ASP A 260 -6.88 -27.07 30.36
CA ASP A 260 -6.55 -27.47 31.73
C ASP A 260 -7.42 -28.63 32.22
N GLN A 261 -8.65 -28.76 31.70
CA GLN A 261 -9.49 -29.94 31.96
C GLN A 261 -9.00 -31.18 31.22
N TYR A 262 -8.44 -31.03 30.03
CA TYR A 262 -7.77 -32.12 29.32
C TYR A 262 -6.59 -32.69 30.12
N LYS A 263 -5.79 -31.82 30.76
CA LYS A 263 -4.69 -32.26 31.64
C LYS A 263 -5.20 -32.99 32.89
N ALA A 264 -6.29 -32.49 33.49
CA ALA A 264 -6.94 -33.15 34.62
C ALA A 264 -7.51 -34.53 34.24
N ALA A 265 -8.19 -34.61 33.09
CA ALA A 265 -8.70 -35.84 32.51
C ALA A 265 -7.58 -36.85 32.20
N LEU A 266 -6.44 -36.40 31.66
CA LEU A 266 -5.27 -37.24 31.39
C LEU A 266 -4.70 -37.84 32.68
N ALA A 267 -4.56 -37.02 33.72
CA ALA A 267 -4.05 -37.47 35.01
C ALA A 267 -4.99 -38.48 35.68
N LEU A 268 -6.30 -38.26 35.57
CA LEU A 268 -7.31 -39.16 36.11
C LEU A 268 -7.42 -40.48 35.33
N ASP A 269 -7.47 -40.42 33.99
CA ASP A 269 -7.51 -41.59 33.10
C ASP A 269 -6.29 -42.51 33.34
N LYS A 270 -5.11 -41.93 33.57
CA LYS A 270 -3.92 -42.70 33.96
C LYS A 270 -4.15 -43.50 35.24
N LYS A 271 -4.67 -42.87 36.30
CA LYS A 271 -4.96 -43.53 37.58
C LYS A 271 -6.03 -44.61 37.46
N ILE A 272 -7.08 -44.35 36.67
CA ILE A 272 -8.15 -45.32 36.40
C ILE A 272 -7.58 -46.56 35.72
N ARG A 273 -6.73 -46.39 34.70
CA ARG A 273 -6.11 -47.50 33.98
C ARG A 273 -5.12 -48.30 34.84
N GLU A 274 -4.37 -47.63 35.71
CA GLU A 274 -3.48 -48.29 36.68
C GLU A 274 -4.29 -49.16 37.66
N ALA A 275 -5.37 -48.62 38.24
CA ALA A 275 -6.25 -49.38 39.14
C ALA A 275 -6.93 -50.58 38.47
N LEU A 276 -7.39 -50.43 37.21
CA LEU A 276 -7.96 -51.53 36.42
C LEU A 276 -6.95 -52.62 36.06
N ALA A 277 -5.66 -52.30 36.03
CA ALA A 277 -4.60 -53.26 35.79
C ALA A 277 -4.22 -54.05 37.06
N GLU A 278 -4.41 -53.48 38.25
CA GLU A 278 -4.17 -54.14 39.54
C GLU A 278 -5.32 -55.06 40.00
N GLU A 279 -6.54 -54.84 39.49
CA GLU A 279 -7.71 -55.71 39.75
C GLU A 279 -7.74 -57.00 38.89
N LYS A 280 -6.80 -57.18 37.96
CA LYS A 280 -6.67 -58.36 37.08
C LYS A 280 -5.55 -59.30 37.52
#